data_AF-A0A2R6HLQ6-F1
#
_entry.id   AF-A0A2R6HLQ6-F1
#
_cell.length_a   1.000
_cell.length_b   1.000
_cell.length_c   1.000
_cell.angle_alpha   90.00
_cell.angle_beta   90.00
_cell.angle_gamma   90.00
#
_symmetry.space_group_name_H-M   'P 1'
#
loop_
_entity.id
_entity.type
_entity.pdbx_description
1 polymer ?
#
loop_
_entity_poly.entity_id
_entity_poly.type
_entity_poly.pdbx_seq_one_letter_code
_entity_poly.pdbx_strand_id
1 'polypeptide(L)'
;MEVFVYGTLTDETTARSVLDDFEYRGSAELLGLQRVDGQYSTLGPGDSTTGRLLWTPETDAFDRYEGVDRGLYSRLTLPLEQHGRTGTVEVYVGDPDVLGAPVEWPGEGRFDERARRYCETQDVRVVQR
;
A
#
# COMPACT_ATOMS: atom_id res chain seq x y z
N MET A 1 -10.85 -7.36 4.55
CA MET A 1 -10.25 -6.67 3.39
C MET A 1 -8.99 -7.40 2.95
N GLU A 2 -8.62 -7.29 1.67
CA GLU A 2 -7.29 -7.67 1.20
C GLU A 2 -6.39 -6.43 1.14
N VAL A 3 -5.13 -6.59 1.55
CA VAL A 3 -4.14 -5.52 1.63
C VAL A 3 -2.84 -5.99 1.00
N PHE A 4 -2.23 -5.15 0.18
CA PHE A 4 -0.86 -5.35 -0.29
C PHE A 4 0.11 -4.66 0.68
N VAL A 5 0.91 -5.46 1.37
CA VAL A 5 1.93 -4.98 2.31
C VAL A 5 3.31 -5.09 1.69
N TYR A 6 4.09 -4.02 1.81
CA TYR A 6 5.46 -3.89 1.27
C TYR A 6 6.47 -3.38 2.32
N GLY A 7 6.00 -3.12 3.54
CA GLY A 7 6.79 -2.64 4.67
C GLY A 7 6.90 -3.66 5.78
N THR A 8 6.90 -3.20 7.03
CA THR A 8 7.11 -4.05 8.21
C THR A 8 6.02 -5.10 8.41
N LEU A 9 4.78 -4.85 7.96
CA LEU A 9 3.68 -5.83 8.01
C LEU A 9 3.85 -7.03 7.05
N THR A 10 4.93 -7.06 6.26
CA THR A 10 5.34 -8.29 5.55
C THR A 10 5.89 -9.35 6.52
N ASP A 11 6.40 -8.93 7.68
CA ASP A 11 6.85 -9.77 8.78
C ASP A 11 5.69 -10.13 9.71
N GLU A 12 5.57 -11.43 10.02
CA GLU A 12 4.46 -11.97 10.79
C GLU A 12 4.49 -11.54 12.26
N THR A 13 5.67 -11.32 12.83
CA THR A 13 5.80 -10.85 14.23
C THR A 13 5.23 -9.45 14.36
N THR A 14 5.55 -8.58 13.40
CA THR A 14 4.99 -7.23 13.33
C THR A 14 3.47 -7.30 13.13
N ALA A 15 2.98 -8.10 12.18
CA ALA A 15 1.55 -8.24 11.92
C ALA A 15 0.78 -8.69 13.17
N ARG A 16 1.26 -9.69 13.92
CA ARG A 16 0.64 -10.16 15.18
C ARG A 16 0.64 -9.14 16.31
N SER A 17 1.51 -8.13 16.25
CA SER A 17 1.49 -7.04 17.24
C SER A 17 0.43 -5.97 16.94
N VAL A 18 -0.16 -6.03 15.74
CA VAL A 18 -1.12 -5.05 15.22
C VAL A 18 -2.50 -5.66 15.02
N LEU A 19 -2.57 -6.91 14.56
CA LEU A 19 -3.78 -7.62 14.14
C LEU A 19 -3.93 -8.92 14.93
N ASP A 20 -5.14 -9.20 15.40
CA ASP A 20 -5.51 -10.43 16.08
C ASP A 20 -5.91 -11.53 15.08
N ASP A 21 -6.54 -11.16 13.95
CA ASP A 21 -6.99 -12.04 12.87
C ASP A 21 -6.44 -11.57 11.51
N PHE A 22 -5.54 -12.36 10.94
CA PHE A 22 -5.03 -12.13 9.59
C PHE A 22 -4.52 -13.42 8.94
N GLU A 23 -4.48 -13.41 7.61
CA GLU A 23 -3.94 -14.50 6.80
C GLU A 23 -3.10 -13.94 5.66
N TYR A 24 -1.87 -14.43 5.50
CA TYR A 24 -1.09 -14.13 4.31
C TYR A 24 -1.53 -15.01 3.14
N ARG A 25 -1.98 -14.38 2.05
CA ARG A 25 -2.44 -15.04 0.82
C ARG A 25 -1.30 -15.34 -0.16
N GLY A 26 -0.07 -14.97 0.15
CA GLY A 26 1.12 -15.24 -0.68
C GLY A 26 1.86 -13.98 -1.09
N SER A 27 2.85 -14.16 -1.96
CA SER A 27 3.61 -13.06 -2.56
C SER A 27 2.82 -12.35 -3.65
N ALA A 28 3.05 -11.06 -3.81
CA ALA A 28 2.50 -10.28 -4.89
C ALA A 28 3.48 -9.19 -5.34
N GLU A 29 3.19 -8.60 -6.49
CA GLU A 29 3.93 -7.47 -7.04
C GLU A 29 2.97 -6.33 -7.36
N LEU A 30 3.32 -5.14 -6.91
CA LEU A 30 2.65 -3.89 -7.25
C LEU A 30 3.37 -3.27 -8.45
N LEU A 31 2.68 -3.15 -9.57
CA LEU A 31 3.21 -2.60 -10.82
C LEU A 31 2.87 -1.11 -10.92
N GLY A 32 3.83 -0.29 -11.36
CA GLY A 32 3.69 1.16 -11.55
C GLY A 32 4.04 2.00 -10.31
N LEU A 33 4.41 1.36 -9.21
CA LEU A 33 4.90 2.01 -7.99
C LEU A 33 6.13 1.31 -7.43
N GLN A 34 7.12 2.10 -6.99
CA GLN A 34 8.37 1.64 -6.40
C GLN A 34 8.45 2.02 -4.92
N ARG A 35 8.95 1.10 -4.09
CA ARG A 35 9.25 1.33 -2.68
C ARG A 35 10.39 2.34 -2.54
N VAL A 36 10.14 3.36 -1.72
CA VAL A 36 11.13 4.36 -1.35
C VAL A 36 11.46 4.16 0.12
N ASP A 37 12.73 3.92 0.40
CA ASP A 37 13.23 3.74 1.76
C ASP A 37 13.44 5.09 2.46
N GLY A 38 13.11 5.11 3.74
CA GLY A 38 13.23 6.25 4.65
C GLY A 38 13.13 5.77 6.10
N GLN A 39 12.91 6.68 7.05
CA GLN A 39 12.58 6.26 8.43
C GLN A 39 11.32 5.38 8.46
N TYR A 40 10.35 5.75 7.61
CA TYR A 40 9.19 4.94 7.28
C TYR A 40 9.17 4.76 5.76
N SER A 41 9.02 3.53 5.29
CA SER A 41 8.97 3.25 3.85
C SER A 41 7.65 3.73 3.26
N THR A 42 7.71 4.30 2.05
CA THR A 42 6.52 4.67 1.27
C THR A 42 6.64 4.17 -0.17
N LEU A 43 5.68 4.53 -1.02
CA LEU A 43 5.67 4.24 -2.45
C LEU A 43 5.77 5.54 -3.26
N GLY A 44 6.38 5.42 -4.43
CA GLY A 44 6.49 6.46 -5.43
C GLY A 44 6.15 5.96 -6.82
N PRO A 45 5.90 6.85 -7.79
CA PRO A 45 5.94 6.52 -9.21
C PRO A 45 7.22 5.74 -9.57
N GLY A 46 7.09 4.60 -10.25
CA GLY A 46 8.24 3.77 -10.62
C GLY A 46 7.82 2.47 -11.29
N ASP A 47 8.74 1.50 -11.37
CA ASP A 47 8.52 0.27 -12.13
C ASP A 47 7.65 -0.74 -11.37
N SER A 48 8.14 -1.25 -10.24
CA SER A 48 7.39 -2.18 -9.40
C SER A 48 7.93 -2.31 -7.97
N THR A 49 7.12 -2.92 -7.11
CA THR A 49 7.45 -3.26 -5.73
C THR A 49 6.97 -4.66 -5.39
N THR A 50 7.84 -5.48 -4.81
CA THR A 50 7.45 -6.79 -4.27
C THR A 50 6.88 -6.65 -2.87
N GLY A 51 5.86 -7.44 -2.57
CA GLY A 51 5.21 -7.48 -1.26
C GLY A 51 4.45 -8.78 -1.03
N ARG A 52 3.47 -8.72 -0.12
CA ARG A 52 2.59 -9.84 0.20
C ARG A 52 1.14 -9.38 0.22
N LEU A 53 0.24 -10.28 -0.14
CA LEU A 53 -1.18 -10.10 0.12
C LEU A 53 -1.48 -10.58 1.54
N LEU A 54 -2.12 -9.71 2.32
CA LEU A 54 -2.59 -9.97 3.67
C LEU A 54 -4.10 -9.74 3.68
N TRP A 55 -4.84 -10.74 4.13
CA TRP A 55 -6.27 -10.62 4.41
C TRP A 55 -6.48 -10.40 5.91
N THR A 56 -7.38 -9.50 6.29
CA THR A 56 -7.80 -9.30 7.69
C THR A 56 -9.21 -8.68 7.73
N PRO A 57 -10.04 -8.98 8.73
CA PRO A 57 -11.28 -8.23 8.96
C PRO A 57 -11.06 -6.89 9.70
N GLU A 58 -9.87 -6.62 10.24
CA GLU A 58 -9.60 -5.54 11.19
C GLU A 58 -9.10 -4.24 10.53
N THR A 59 -9.95 -3.63 9.71
CA THR A 59 -9.62 -2.38 9.00
C THR A 59 -9.19 -1.24 9.94
N ASP A 60 -9.90 -1.02 11.04
CA ASP A 60 -9.62 0.10 11.95
C ASP A 60 -8.28 -0.04 12.69
N ALA A 61 -7.85 -1.28 12.98
CA ALA A 61 -6.55 -1.54 13.60
C ALA A 61 -5.42 -1.20 12.61
N PHE A 62 -5.62 -1.56 11.34
CA PHE A 62 -4.70 -1.26 10.26
C PHE A 62 -4.58 0.25 10.02
N ASP A 63 -5.71 0.95 9.87
CA ASP A 63 -5.74 2.41 9.67
C ASP A 63 -5.07 3.16 10.82
N ARG A 64 -5.26 2.69 12.07
CA ARG A 64 -4.62 3.26 13.26
C ARG A 64 -3.11 3.05 13.25
N TYR A 65 -2.66 1.84 12.90
CA TYR A 65 -1.24 1.51 12.83
C TYR A 65 -0.52 2.33 11.75
N GLU A 66 -1.13 2.43 10.56
CA GLU A 66 -0.63 3.25 9.44
C GLU A 66 -0.85 4.75 9.68
N GLY A 67 -1.53 5.15 10.75
CA GLY A 67 -1.72 6.56 11.10
C GLY A 67 -2.56 7.34 10.09
N VAL A 68 -3.56 6.69 9.47
CA VAL A 68 -4.45 7.29 8.46
C VAL A 68 -5.17 8.52 9.03
N ASP A 69 -5.71 8.42 10.24
CA ASP A 69 -6.38 9.53 10.93
C ASP A 69 -5.45 10.71 11.23
N ARG A 70 -4.13 10.49 11.19
CA ARG A 70 -3.10 11.51 11.41
C ARG A 70 -2.54 12.06 10.10
N GLY A 71 -3.04 11.60 8.95
CA GLY A 71 -2.54 11.97 7.63
C GLY A 71 -1.15 11.42 7.30
N LEU A 72 -0.70 10.37 8.01
CA LEU A 72 0.63 9.80 7.77
C LEU A 72 0.64 8.95 6.49
N TYR A 73 -0.34 8.06 6.37
CA TYR A 73 -0.58 7.24 5.18
C TYR A 73 -2.00 7.45 4.65
N SER A 74 -2.12 7.36 3.33
CA SER A 74 -3.40 7.37 2.62
C SER A 74 -3.71 5.96 2.12
N ARG A 75 -4.92 5.48 2.38
CA ARG A 75 -5.39 4.20 1.86
C ARG A 75 -5.93 4.37 0.44
N LEU A 76 -5.39 3.59 -0.50
CA LEU A 76 -5.78 3.53 -1.89
C LEU A 76 -6.32 2.14 -2.24
N THR A 77 -7.45 2.09 -2.93
CA THR A 77 -7.98 0.85 -3.52
C THR A 77 -7.43 0.70 -4.93
N LEU A 78 -6.71 -0.40 -5.18
CA LEU A 78 -6.11 -0.72 -6.48
C LEU A 78 -6.73 -2.00 -7.08
N PRO A 79 -6.69 -2.15 -8.42
CA PRO A 79 -7.00 -3.43 -9.06
C PRO A 79 -6.08 -4.54 -8.58
N LEU A 80 -6.66 -5.71 -8.33
CA LEU A 80 -5.93 -6.94 -8.02
C LEU A 80 -6.16 -7.97 -9.14
N GLU A 81 -5.07 -8.49 -9.69
CA GLU A 81 -5.06 -9.63 -10.59
C GLU A 81 -4.63 -10.89 -9.83
N GLN A 82 -5.55 -11.86 -9.74
CA GLN A 82 -5.34 -13.10 -9.00
C GLN A 82 -5.88 -14.30 -9.79
N HIS A 83 -5.00 -15.20 -10.22
CA HIS A 83 -5.38 -16.44 -10.91
C HIS A 83 -6.38 -16.23 -12.07
N GLY A 84 -6.18 -15.16 -12.87
CA GLY A 84 -7.07 -14.82 -13.97
C GLY A 84 -8.42 -14.20 -13.57
N ARG A 85 -8.59 -13.84 -12.28
CA ARG A 85 -9.73 -13.08 -11.77
C ARG A 85 -9.28 -11.67 -11.42
N THR A 86 -10.19 -10.71 -11.60
CA THR A 86 -10.00 -9.32 -11.18
C THR A 86 -10.74 -9.06 -9.88
N GLY A 87 -10.08 -8.38 -8.96
CA GLY A 87 -10.59 -7.94 -7.67
C GLY A 87 -10.05 -6.57 -7.31
N THR A 88 -10.11 -6.24 -6.03
CA THR A 88 -9.51 -5.02 -5.49
C THR A 88 -8.68 -5.34 -4.25
N VAL A 89 -7.68 -4.53 -4.00
CA VAL A 89 -6.78 -4.62 -2.85
C VAL A 89 -6.49 -3.24 -2.32
N GLU A 90 -6.38 -3.10 -1.01
CA GLU A 90 -6.00 -1.85 -0.37
C GLU A 90 -4.47 -1.73 -0.28
N VAL A 91 -3.95 -0.53 -0.52
CA VAL A 91 -2.53 -0.19 -0.41
C VAL A 91 -2.40 1.11 0.37
N TYR A 92 -1.50 1.13 1.34
CA TYR A 92 -1.21 2.32 2.13
C TYR A 92 0.00 3.04 1.54
N VAL A 93 -0.17 4.31 1.18
CA VAL A 93 0.89 5.14 0.63
C VAL A 93 1.14 6.30 1.58
N GLY A 94 2.36 6.41 2.08
CA GLY A 94 2.76 7.46 3.01
C GLY A 94 2.95 8.79 2.30
N ASP A 95 2.46 9.88 2.91
CA ASP A 95 2.66 11.23 2.37
C ASP A 95 4.16 11.59 2.42
N PRO A 96 4.82 11.80 1.25
CA PRO A 96 6.25 12.08 1.20
C PRO A 96 6.66 13.32 1.97
N ASP A 97 5.82 14.36 2.00
CA ASP A 97 6.11 15.62 2.70
C ASP A 97 6.07 15.42 4.22
N VAL A 98 5.13 14.61 4.71
CA VAL A 98 5.00 14.26 6.13
C VAL A 98 6.12 13.31 6.57
N LEU A 99 6.48 12.35 5.71
CA LEU A 99 7.50 11.35 5.99
C LEU A 99 8.94 11.83 5.74
N GLY A 100 9.12 12.96 5.07
CA GLY A 100 10.44 13.41 4.58
C GLY A 100 11.05 12.44 3.57
N ALA A 101 10.23 11.74 2.79
CA ALA A 101 10.68 10.77 1.80
C ALA A 101 11.12 11.48 0.50
N PRO A 102 12.23 11.07 -0.13
CA PRO A 102 12.78 11.74 -1.30
C PRO A 102 12.06 11.30 -2.59
N VAL A 103 10.75 11.57 -2.68
CA VAL A 103 9.91 11.16 -3.80
C VAL A 103 8.85 12.19 -4.12
N GLU A 104 8.67 12.46 -5.40
CA GLU A 104 7.67 13.39 -5.91
C GLU A 104 6.56 12.64 -6.65
N TRP A 105 5.32 13.07 -6.42
CA TRP A 105 4.16 12.59 -7.16
C TRP A 105 3.72 13.63 -8.19
N PRO A 106 3.30 13.26 -9.40
CA PRO A 106 2.86 14.24 -10.37
C PRO A 106 1.54 14.90 -9.98
N GLY A 107 1.32 16.11 -10.49
CA GLY A 107 0.10 16.88 -10.28
C GLY A 107 0.12 17.80 -9.06
N GLU A 108 -0.98 18.53 -8.88
CA GLU A 108 -1.16 19.54 -7.84
C GLU A 108 -2.32 19.14 -6.90
N GLY A 109 -2.37 19.77 -5.73
CA GLY A 109 -3.39 19.52 -4.71
C GLY A 109 -2.94 18.56 -3.62
N ARG A 110 -3.90 17.99 -2.89
CA ARG A 110 -3.60 17.09 -1.78
C ARG A 110 -2.94 15.80 -2.27
N PHE A 111 -2.07 15.24 -1.43
CA PHE A 111 -1.31 14.03 -1.74
C PHE A 111 -2.21 12.84 -2.11
N ASP A 112 -3.26 12.59 -1.32
CA ASP A 112 -4.20 11.48 -1.53
C ASP A 112 -4.91 11.54 -2.88
N GLU A 113 -5.27 12.75 -3.31
CA GLU A 113 -5.91 13.00 -4.61
C GLU A 113 -4.93 12.79 -5.78
N ARG A 114 -3.68 13.27 -5.63
CA ARG A 114 -2.61 13.09 -6.63
C ARG A 114 -2.28 11.61 -6.79
N ALA A 115 -2.14 10.90 -5.67
CA ALA A 115 -1.80 9.48 -5.67
C ALA A 115 -2.90 8.63 -6.31
N ARG A 116 -4.16 8.86 -5.94
CA ARG A 116 -5.31 8.18 -6.58
C ARG A 116 -5.33 8.42 -8.08
N ARG A 117 -5.22 9.68 -8.51
CA ARG A 117 -5.22 10.05 -9.93
C ARG A 117 -4.10 9.39 -10.71
N TYR A 118 -2.89 9.36 -10.14
CA TYR A 118 -1.75 8.69 -10.76
C TYR A 118 -2.03 7.21 -10.95
N CYS A 119 -2.52 6.52 -9.91
CA CYS A 119 -2.81 5.09 -9.97
C CYS A 119 -3.85 4.74 -11.03
N GLU A 120 -4.92 5.54 -11.13
CA GLU A 120 -5.95 5.39 -12.16
C GLU A 120 -5.41 5.64 -13.59
N THR A 121 -4.52 6.62 -13.75
CA THR A 121 -4.01 7.03 -15.07
C THR A 121 -2.91 6.11 -15.60
N GLN A 122 -2.10 5.52 -14.71
CA GLN A 122 -0.94 4.70 -15.08
C GLN A 122 -1.20 3.19 -14.98
N ASP A 123 -2.47 2.76 -14.83
CA ASP A 123 -2.85 1.35 -14.73
C ASP A 123 -2.08 0.60 -13.61
N VAL A 124 -1.90 1.30 -12.48
CA VAL A 124 -1.24 0.75 -11.29
C VAL A 124 -2.11 -0.36 -10.74
N ARG A 125 -1.52 -1.54 -10.53
CA ARG A 125 -2.24 -2.73 -10.08
C ARG A 125 -1.34 -3.68 -9.31
N VAL A 126 -1.97 -4.58 -8.55
CA VAL A 126 -1.27 -5.66 -7.85
C VAL A 126 -1.52 -6.98 -8.57
N VAL A 127 -0.46 -7.76 -8.75
CA VAL A 127 -0.52 -9.10 -9.36
C VAL A 127 -0.05 -10.12 -8.34
N GLN A 128 -0.91 -11.08 -7.99
CA GLN A 128 -0.50 -12.21 -7.17
C GLN A 128 0.44 -13.13 -7.97
N ARG A 129 1.56 -13.52 -7.36
CA ARG A 129 2.57 -14.40 -7.97
C ARG A 129 2.30 -15.87 -7.66
#